data_AF-A0AAU6NXB2-F1
#
_entry.id   AF-A0AAU6NXB2-F1
#
_cell.length_a   1.000
_cell.length_b   1.000
_cell.length_c   1.000
_cell.angle_alpha   90.00
_cell.angle_beta   90.00
_cell.angle_gamma   90.00
#
_symmetry.space_group_name_H-M   'P 1'
#
loop_
_entity.id
_entity.type
_entity.pdbx_description
1 polymer ?
#
loop_
_entity_poly.entity_id
_entity_poly.type
_entity_poly.pdbx_seq_one_letter_code
_entity_poly.pdbx_strand_id
1 'polypeptide(L)'
;MIVSFNDEVWKEFSFPENNPLEYFKISNYGRVIRAKHGQEDKDDKLYQSRPVNGYEVINLKLPNGKKTTRYLHKLVAELFIENTENKRFVTHLDFNKKNNHVENLQWMTHVELGKHHDNNPKVIEGKAKRKKNIPYSKLSEAKVKLIKRKIFDPNRRTRLKMIAKQFGISEMQLWRIKSGENWGHVTDY
;
A
#
# COMPACT_ATOMS: atom_id res chain seq x y z
N MET A 1 -12.58 -21.35 -25.95
CA MET A 1 -13.83 -20.67 -25.55
C MET A 1 -13.62 -20.17 -24.12
N ILE A 2 -13.91 -18.89 -23.84
CA ILE A 2 -13.79 -18.35 -22.48
C ILE A 2 -14.99 -18.86 -21.67
N VAL A 3 -14.74 -19.51 -20.54
CA VAL A 3 -15.81 -19.97 -19.64
C VAL A 3 -16.19 -18.80 -18.72
N SER A 4 -17.45 -18.39 -18.80
CA SER A 4 -18.03 -17.34 -17.94
C SER A 4 -18.44 -17.90 -16.58
N PHE A 5 -18.42 -17.06 -15.55
CA PHE A 5 -19.05 -17.39 -14.26
C PHE A 5 -20.56 -17.15 -14.35
N ASN A 6 -21.33 -17.73 -13.42
CA ASN A 6 -22.81 -17.75 -13.50
C ASN A 6 -23.45 -16.35 -13.49
N ASP A 7 -22.84 -15.39 -12.80
CA ASP A 7 -23.30 -14.01 -12.62
C ASP A 7 -22.34 -12.99 -13.26
N GLU A 8 -21.48 -13.45 -14.16
CA GLU A 8 -20.55 -12.55 -14.82
C GLU A 8 -21.24 -11.75 -15.92
N VAL A 9 -21.12 -10.42 -15.79
CA VAL A 9 -21.64 -9.45 -16.74
C VAL A 9 -20.46 -8.77 -17.42
N TRP A 10 -20.49 -8.72 -18.75
CA TRP A 10 -19.50 -8.04 -19.58
C TRP A 10 -20.07 -6.73 -20.10
N LYS A 11 -19.27 -5.66 -20.02
CA LYS A 11 -19.57 -4.36 -20.63
C LYS A 11 -18.51 -4.00 -21.64
N GLU A 12 -18.94 -3.47 -22.79
CA GLU A 12 -18.04 -2.91 -23.79
C GLU A 12 -17.57 -1.53 -23.36
N PHE A 13 -16.30 -1.27 -23.61
CA PHE A 13 -15.67 0.00 -23.28
C PHE A 13 -14.63 0.37 -24.33
N SER A 14 -14.79 1.58 -24.87
CA SER A 14 -13.86 2.17 -25.83
C SER A 14 -13.24 3.40 -25.22
N PHE A 15 -11.91 3.49 -25.28
CA PHE A 15 -11.22 4.70 -24.84
C PHE A 15 -11.28 5.73 -25.97
N PRO A 16 -11.69 6.99 -25.71
CA PRO A 16 -11.71 8.04 -26.73
C PRO A 16 -10.37 8.26 -27.42
N GLU A 17 -9.28 8.02 -26.68
CA GLU A 17 -7.91 8.20 -27.17
C GLU A 17 -7.38 6.98 -27.95
N ASN A 18 -8.11 5.86 -28.00
CA ASN A 18 -7.65 4.63 -28.63
C ASN A 18 -7.93 4.60 -30.14
N ASN A 19 -7.38 3.61 -30.84
CA ASN A 19 -7.81 3.29 -32.20
C ASN A 19 -9.34 3.04 -32.20
N PRO A 20 -10.13 3.74 -33.03
CA PRO A 20 -11.59 3.56 -33.09
C PRO A 20 -12.04 2.15 -33.45
N LEU A 21 -11.17 1.35 -34.07
CA LEU A 21 -11.43 -0.04 -34.40
C LEU A 21 -11.21 -0.99 -33.22
N GLU A 22 -10.67 -0.52 -32.09
CA GLU A 22 -10.35 -1.33 -30.92
C GLU A 22 -11.23 -0.97 -29.72
N TYR A 23 -11.86 -1.98 -29.14
CA TYR A 23 -12.66 -1.87 -27.94
C TYR A 23 -12.28 -2.97 -26.95
N PHE A 24 -12.76 -2.84 -25.71
CA PHE A 24 -12.50 -3.79 -24.63
C PHE A 24 -13.82 -4.30 -24.09
N LYS A 25 -13.91 -5.60 -23.81
CA LYS A 25 -14.99 -6.16 -22.99
C LYS A 25 -14.42 -6.32 -21.59
N ILE A 26 -15.03 -5.67 -20.59
CA ILE A 26 -14.60 -5.71 -19.19
C ILE A 26 -15.72 -6.33 -18.37
N SER A 27 -15.40 -7.33 -17.56
CA SER A 27 -16.39 -7.98 -16.70
C SER A 27 -16.42 -7.40 -15.28
N ASN A 28 -17.54 -7.61 -14.57
CA ASN A 28 -17.68 -7.32 -13.14
C ASN A 28 -16.69 -8.12 -12.26
N TYR A 29 -16.09 -9.18 -12.79
CA TYR A 29 -15.00 -9.92 -12.15
C TYR A 29 -13.61 -9.31 -12.38
N GLY A 30 -13.54 -8.20 -13.12
CA GLY A 30 -12.29 -7.60 -13.53
C GLY A 30 -11.54 -8.42 -14.57
N ARG A 31 -12.24 -9.24 -15.36
CA ARG A 31 -11.64 -9.90 -16.53
C ARG A 31 -11.76 -8.98 -17.74
N VAL A 32 -10.80 -9.07 -18.65
CA VAL A 32 -10.71 -8.18 -19.81
C VAL A 32 -10.52 -9.00 -21.06
N ILE A 33 -11.19 -8.63 -22.13
CA ILE A 33 -10.95 -9.07 -23.50
C ILE A 33 -10.64 -7.83 -24.32
N ARG A 34 -9.61 -7.90 -25.17
CA ARG A 34 -9.31 -6.86 -26.16
C ARG A 34 -9.81 -7.34 -27.51
N ALA A 35 -10.71 -6.58 -28.11
CA ALA A 35 -11.37 -6.95 -29.36
C ALA A 35 -11.21 -5.85 -30.41
N LYS A 36 -11.54 -6.19 -31.66
CA LYS A 36 -11.53 -5.28 -32.81
C LYS A 36 -12.80 -5.39 -33.60
N HIS A 37 -13.31 -4.26 -34.08
CA HIS A 37 -14.41 -4.26 -35.02
C HIS A 37 -14.00 -4.96 -36.32
N GLY A 38 -14.84 -5.90 -36.79
CA GLY A 38 -14.59 -6.70 -37.99
C GLY A 38 -13.77 -7.98 -37.80
N GLN A 39 -13.36 -8.32 -36.58
CA GLN A 39 -12.86 -9.68 -36.25
C GLN A 39 -13.98 -10.53 -35.64
N GLU A 40 -14.01 -11.82 -35.95
CA GLU A 40 -14.96 -12.76 -35.32
C GLU A 40 -14.60 -12.98 -33.84
N ASP A 41 -15.61 -13.01 -32.96
CA ASP A 41 -15.45 -13.25 -31.51
C ASP A 41 -14.82 -14.63 -31.17
N LYS A 42 -14.70 -15.52 -32.15
CA LYS A 42 -14.10 -16.86 -31.96
C LYS A 42 -12.62 -16.79 -31.55
N ASP A 43 -11.96 -15.67 -31.80
CA ASP A 43 -10.56 -15.41 -31.43
C ASP A 43 -10.38 -14.67 -30.09
N ASP A 44 -11.47 -14.36 -29.38
CA ASP A 44 -11.42 -13.64 -28.11
C ASP A 44 -10.58 -14.39 -27.07
N LYS A 45 -9.58 -13.69 -26.53
CA LYS A 45 -8.69 -14.19 -25.48
C LYS A 45 -8.69 -13.22 -24.31
N LEU A 46 -8.57 -13.78 -23.10
CA LEU A 46 -8.37 -12.99 -21.90
C LEU A 46 -7.08 -12.17 -22.02
N TYR A 47 -7.23 -10.87 -21.85
CA TYR A 47 -6.14 -9.93 -21.86
C TYR A 47 -5.24 -10.17 -20.66
N GLN A 48 -3.97 -10.47 -20.91
CA GLN A 48 -2.98 -10.63 -19.86
C GLN A 48 -2.45 -9.27 -19.42
N SER A 49 -2.86 -8.84 -18.24
CA SER A 49 -2.39 -7.61 -17.62
C SER A 49 -0.96 -7.76 -17.10
N ARG A 50 -0.15 -6.69 -17.24
CA ARG A 50 1.14 -6.56 -16.54
C ARG A 50 0.99 -5.52 -15.44
N PRO A 51 1.09 -5.90 -14.16
CA PRO A 51 0.76 -4.98 -13.08
C PRO A 51 1.77 -3.83 -12.96
N VAL A 52 1.26 -2.65 -12.61
CA VAL A 52 2.05 -1.45 -12.27
C VAL A 52 1.82 -1.14 -10.80
N ASN A 53 2.89 -1.07 -10.01
CA ASN A 53 2.82 -0.86 -8.54
C ASN A 53 1.88 -1.85 -7.81
N GLY A 54 1.78 -3.06 -8.36
CA GLY A 54 0.93 -4.15 -7.87
C GLY A 54 -0.53 -4.09 -8.32
N TYR A 55 -0.95 -3.07 -9.08
CA TYR A 55 -2.29 -2.98 -9.65
C TYR A 55 -2.31 -3.52 -11.08
N GLU A 56 -3.35 -4.27 -11.42
CA GLU A 56 -3.59 -4.66 -12.81
C GLU A 56 -4.01 -3.45 -13.66
N VAL A 57 -3.51 -3.43 -14.88
CA VAL A 57 -3.71 -2.34 -15.84
C VAL A 57 -3.95 -2.84 -17.25
N ILE A 58 -4.60 -2.01 -18.06
CA ILE A 58 -4.71 -2.15 -19.50
C ILE A 58 -3.72 -1.16 -20.13
N ASN A 59 -2.87 -1.68 -21.01
CA ASN A 59 -1.94 -0.86 -21.79
C ASN A 59 -2.56 -0.53 -23.15
N LEU A 60 -2.65 0.76 -23.43
CA LEU A 60 -3.22 1.31 -24.65
C LEU A 60 -2.10 1.88 -25.52
N LYS A 61 -2.26 1.73 -26.84
CA LYS A 61 -1.40 2.38 -27.83
C LYS A 61 -2.21 3.45 -28.53
N LEU A 62 -1.83 4.70 -28.31
CA LEU A 62 -2.48 5.86 -28.90
C LEU A 62 -2.16 5.96 -30.41
N PRO A 63 -3.02 6.62 -31.21
CA PRO A 63 -2.78 6.84 -32.65
C PRO A 63 -1.43 7.51 -32.95
N ASN A 64 -0.97 8.40 -32.06
CA ASN A 64 0.34 9.07 -32.16
C ASN A 64 1.53 8.17 -31.80
N GLY A 65 1.32 6.86 -31.59
CA GLY A 65 2.35 5.90 -31.23
C GLY A 65 2.75 5.88 -29.74
N LYS A 66 2.30 6.85 -28.94
CA LYS A 66 2.55 6.86 -27.49
C LYS A 66 1.77 5.75 -26.79
N LYS A 67 2.27 5.30 -25.65
CA LYS A 67 1.61 4.31 -24.80
C LYS A 67 1.03 4.99 -23.58
N THR A 68 -0.17 4.61 -23.19
CA THR A 68 -0.81 5.04 -21.96
C THR A 68 -1.36 3.83 -21.22
N THR A 69 -1.64 3.99 -19.94
CA THR A 69 -2.01 2.90 -19.05
C THR A 69 -3.25 3.30 -18.27
N ARG A 70 -4.17 2.36 -18.10
CA ARG A 70 -5.45 2.56 -17.39
C ARG A 70 -5.61 1.47 -16.35
N TYR A 71 -5.93 1.85 -15.12
CA TYR A 71 -6.06 0.93 -14.01
C TYR A 71 -7.35 0.12 -14.10
N LEU A 72 -7.25 -1.20 -13.97
CA LEU A 72 -8.39 -2.08 -14.18
C LEU A 72 -9.49 -1.88 -13.12
N HIS A 73 -9.11 -1.81 -11.84
CA HIS A 73 -10.07 -1.54 -10.76
C HIS A 73 -10.87 -0.25 -10.98
N LYS A 74 -10.27 0.80 -11.56
CA LYS A 74 -11.00 2.04 -11.85
C LYS A 74 -12.02 1.84 -12.95
N LEU A 75 -11.64 1.15 -14.02
CA LEU A 75 -12.54 0.86 -15.14
C LEU A 75 -13.71 -0.02 -14.69
N VAL A 76 -13.46 -1.04 -13.86
CA VAL A 76 -14.54 -1.86 -13.28
C VAL A 76 -15.47 -1.00 -12.44
N ALA A 77 -14.94 -0.14 -11.56
CA ALA A 77 -15.78 0.74 -10.75
C ALA A 77 -16.56 1.75 -11.59
N GLU A 78 -15.95 2.37 -12.60
CA GLU A 78 -16.61 3.31 -13.53
C GLU A 78 -17.73 2.63 -14.34
N LEU A 79 -17.57 1.36 -14.68
CA LEU A 79 -18.53 0.61 -15.47
C LEU A 79 -19.66 0.01 -14.65
N PHE A 80 -19.41 -0.43 -13.43
CA PHE A 80 -20.33 -1.27 -12.66
C PHE A 80 -20.80 -0.64 -11.34
N ILE A 81 -20.18 0.44 -10.86
CA ILE A 81 -20.51 1.06 -9.58
C ILE A 81 -20.89 2.52 -9.80
N GLU A 82 -22.15 2.85 -9.54
CA GLU A 82 -22.62 4.21 -9.60
C GLU A 82 -21.91 5.10 -8.56
N ASN A 83 -21.53 6.30 -8.97
CA ASN A 83 -20.82 7.26 -8.13
C ASN A 83 -21.67 8.52 -7.89
N THR A 84 -22.78 8.35 -7.17
CA THR A 84 -23.77 9.40 -6.91
C THR A 84 -23.18 10.59 -6.13
N GLU A 85 -22.21 10.33 -5.25
CA GLU A 85 -21.56 11.34 -4.41
C GLU A 85 -20.32 11.99 -5.07
N ASN A 86 -20.04 11.68 -6.34
CA ASN A 86 -18.89 12.18 -7.09
C ASN A 86 -17.55 12.00 -6.35
N LYS A 87 -17.40 10.86 -5.67
CA LYS A 87 -16.19 10.48 -4.95
C LYS A 87 -15.05 10.25 -5.93
N ARG A 88 -13.84 10.66 -5.58
CA ARG A 88 -12.71 10.72 -6.53
C ARG A 88 -11.88 9.43 -6.60
N PHE A 89 -11.84 8.65 -5.53
CA PHE A 89 -10.90 7.53 -5.41
C PHE A 89 -11.64 6.20 -5.48
N VAL A 90 -11.06 5.21 -6.14
CA VAL A 90 -11.52 3.81 -6.10
C VAL A 90 -10.51 3.01 -5.30
N THR A 91 -10.97 2.20 -4.35
CA THR A 91 -10.10 1.34 -3.53
C THR A 91 -10.61 -0.08 -3.46
N HIS A 92 -9.70 -1.00 -3.11
CA HIS A 92 -9.98 -2.40 -2.79
C HIS A 92 -10.32 -2.54 -1.30
N LEU A 93 -11.47 -3.13 -0.98
CA LEU A 93 -11.93 -3.32 0.39
C LEU A 93 -11.05 -4.33 1.16
N ASP A 94 -10.61 -5.39 0.49
CA ASP A 94 -9.75 -6.44 1.06
C ASP A 94 -8.25 -6.11 1.08
N PHE A 95 -7.86 -4.91 0.62
CA PHE A 95 -6.46 -4.48 0.43
C PHE A 95 -5.64 -5.31 -0.58
N ASN A 96 -6.28 -6.21 -1.34
CA ASN A 96 -5.66 -6.99 -2.39
C ASN A 96 -5.87 -6.32 -3.75
N LYS A 97 -4.82 -5.66 -4.24
CA LYS A 97 -4.80 -4.91 -5.51
C LYS A 97 -5.10 -5.75 -6.78
N LYS A 98 -5.10 -7.08 -6.67
CA LYS A 98 -5.41 -8.02 -7.75
C LYS A 98 -6.87 -8.47 -7.75
N ASN A 99 -7.60 -8.29 -6.64
CA ASN A 99 -9.00 -8.68 -6.55
C ASN A 99 -9.87 -7.57 -7.14
N ASN A 100 -10.02 -7.56 -8.46
CA ASN A 100 -10.77 -6.53 -9.18
C ASN A 100 -12.27 -6.84 -9.32
N HIS A 101 -12.81 -7.74 -8.50
CA HIS A 101 -14.24 -8.01 -8.45
C HIS A 101 -15.01 -6.76 -7.99
N VAL A 102 -16.14 -6.46 -8.63
CA VAL A 102 -16.93 -5.25 -8.39
C VAL A 102 -17.29 -5.07 -6.92
N GLU A 103 -17.66 -6.14 -6.22
CA GLU A 103 -18.04 -6.10 -4.80
C GLU A 103 -16.86 -5.78 -3.87
N ASN A 104 -15.62 -6.00 -4.34
CA ASN A 104 -14.41 -5.64 -3.60
C ASN A 104 -13.98 -4.20 -3.86
N LEU A 105 -14.67 -3.46 -4.72
CA LEU A 105 -14.31 -2.10 -5.10
C LEU A 105 -15.29 -1.09 -4.53
N GLN A 106 -14.78 0.06 -4.10
CA GLN A 106 -15.62 1.14 -3.58
C GLN A 106 -15.07 2.51 -3.96
N TRP A 107 -15.97 3.42 -4.30
CA TRP A 107 -15.69 4.85 -4.41
C TRP A 107 -15.55 5.48 -3.02
N MET A 108 -14.48 6.24 -2.81
CA MET A 108 -14.12 6.89 -1.55
C MET A 108 -13.68 8.34 -1.76
N THR A 109 -13.97 9.17 -0.77
CA THR A 109 -13.36 10.48 -0.56
C THR A 109 -11.92 10.32 -0.06
N HIS A 110 -11.17 11.43 -0.04
CA HIS A 110 -9.81 11.40 0.50
C HIS A 110 -9.77 10.98 1.98
N VAL A 111 -10.74 11.43 2.77
CA VAL A 111 -10.84 11.14 4.20
C VAL A 111 -11.16 9.67 4.45
N GLU A 112 -12.15 9.12 3.73
CA GLU A 112 -12.50 7.69 3.81
C GLU A 112 -11.31 6.81 3.39
N LEU A 113 -10.63 7.16 2.30
CA LEU A 113 -9.44 6.44 1.83
C LEU A 113 -8.33 6.43 2.89
N GLY A 114 -8.10 7.57 3.56
CA GLY A 114 -7.12 7.66 4.64
C GLY A 114 -7.45 6.72 5.80
N LYS A 115 -8.71 6.72 6.25
CA LYS A 115 -9.19 5.81 7.31
C LYS A 115 -9.07 4.34 6.91
N HIS A 116 -9.48 4.01 5.69
CA HIS A 116 -9.37 2.65 5.15
C HIS A 116 -7.90 2.19 5.10
N HIS A 117 -7.02 3.04 4.58
CA HIS A 117 -5.58 2.76 4.51
C HIS A 117 -4.96 2.55 5.90
N ASP A 118 -5.38 3.32 6.90
CA ASP A 118 -4.89 3.16 8.27
C ASP A 118 -5.32 1.83 8.92
N ASN A 119 -6.45 1.26 8.48
CA ASN A 119 -6.93 -0.05 8.90
C ASN A 119 -6.25 -1.21 8.15
N ASN A 120 -5.38 -0.94 7.17
CA ASN A 120 -4.67 -2.00 6.44
C ASN A 120 -3.73 -2.78 7.39
N PRO A 121 -3.85 -4.11 7.49
CA PRO A 121 -3.02 -4.92 8.39
C PRO A 121 -1.52 -4.73 8.19
N LYS A 122 -1.06 -4.58 6.93
CA LYS A 122 0.36 -4.37 6.60
C LYS A 122 0.84 -2.99 7.07
N VAL A 123 -0.03 -1.99 7.01
CA VAL A 123 0.27 -0.63 7.49
C VAL A 123 0.38 -0.63 9.01
N ILE A 124 -0.58 -1.26 9.70
CA ILE A 124 -0.58 -1.40 11.15
C ILE A 124 0.69 -2.13 11.61
N GLU A 125 1.01 -3.27 11.01
CA GLU A 125 2.23 -4.02 11.31
C GLU A 125 3.50 -3.20 11.04
N GLY A 126 3.55 -2.48 9.92
CA GLY A 126 4.67 -1.60 9.56
C GLY A 126 4.84 -0.41 10.52
N LYS A 127 3.74 0.15 11.03
CA LYS A 127 3.76 1.18 12.09
C LYS A 127 4.29 0.59 13.40
N ALA A 128 3.83 -0.61 13.79
CA ALA A 128 4.30 -1.29 14.99
C ALA A 128 5.80 -1.63 14.93
N LYS A 129 6.30 -2.11 13.78
CA LYS A 129 7.73 -2.39 13.55
C LYS A 129 8.58 -1.12 13.66
N ARG A 130 8.15 -0.01 13.04
CA ARG A 130 8.84 1.29 13.13
C ARG A 130 8.87 1.88 14.53
N LYS A 131 7.81 1.67 15.33
CA LYS A 131 7.79 2.08 16.74
C LYS A 131 8.84 1.34 17.57
N LYS A 132 9.09 0.06 17.26
CA LYS A 132 10.15 -0.74 17.91
C LYS A 132 11.54 -0.37 17.40
N ASN A 133 11.69 -0.14 16.10
CA ASN A 133 12.95 0.18 15.45
C ASN A 133 12.91 1.62 14.96
N ILE A 134 13.29 2.57 15.82
CA ILE A 134 13.43 3.99 15.46
C ILE A 134 14.78 4.14 14.73
N PRO A 135 14.82 4.25 13.39
CA PRO A 135 16.06 4.54 12.70
C PRO A 135 16.57 5.92 13.15
N TYR A 136 17.90 6.10 13.17
CA TYR A 136 18.58 7.34 13.60
C TYR A 136 18.53 7.68 15.10
N SER A 137 17.94 6.81 15.95
CA SER A 137 18.15 6.93 17.40
C SER A 137 19.62 6.66 17.74
N LYS A 138 20.31 7.61 18.40
CA LYS A 138 21.68 7.40 18.92
C LYS A 138 21.76 6.19 19.88
N LEU A 139 20.64 5.87 20.54
CA LEU A 139 20.51 4.81 21.52
C LEU A 139 19.60 3.68 21.02
N SER A 140 20.13 2.46 20.98
CA SER A 140 19.33 1.24 20.87
C SER A 140 19.02 0.69 22.27
N GLU A 141 18.04 -0.20 22.37
CA GLU A 141 17.73 -0.89 23.64
C GLU A 141 18.97 -1.56 24.23
N ALA A 142 19.78 -2.24 23.41
CA ALA A 142 21.04 -2.84 23.83
C ALA A 142 22.03 -1.81 24.41
N LYS A 143 22.18 -0.63 23.77
CA LYS A 143 23.02 0.46 24.33
C LYS A 143 22.45 0.97 25.65
N VAL A 144 21.12 1.07 25.77
CA VAL A 144 20.48 1.52 27.01
C VAL A 144 20.67 0.50 28.13
N LYS A 145 20.58 -0.80 27.86
CA LYS A 145 20.90 -1.86 28.84
C LYS A 145 22.34 -1.70 29.36
N LEU A 146 23.31 -1.49 28.46
CA LEU A 146 24.71 -1.22 28.85
C LEU A 146 24.87 0.07 29.65
N ILE A 147 24.16 1.14 29.29
CA ILE A 147 24.13 2.39 30.04
C ILE A 147 23.57 2.16 31.44
N LYS A 148 22.43 1.47 31.57
CA LYS A 148 21.79 1.19 32.86
C LYS A 148 22.67 0.31 33.75
N ARG A 149 23.26 -0.77 33.22
CA ARG A 149 24.29 -1.57 33.91
C ARG A 149 25.40 -0.70 34.51
N LYS A 150 25.95 0.23 33.71
CA LYS A 150 27.02 1.13 34.17
C LYS A 150 26.54 2.17 35.19
N ILE A 151 25.33 2.70 35.06
CA ILE A 151 24.80 3.73 35.98
C ILE A 151 24.42 3.13 37.33
N PHE A 152 23.84 1.93 37.34
CA PHE A 152 23.31 1.28 38.53
C PHE A 152 24.28 0.27 39.19
N ASP A 153 25.49 0.08 38.64
CA ASP A 153 26.55 -0.68 39.30
C ASP A 153 26.88 -0.07 40.68
N PRO A 154 26.71 -0.82 41.79
CA PRO A 154 26.98 -0.33 43.13
C PRO A 154 28.47 0.04 43.34
N ASN A 155 29.37 -0.55 42.55
CA ASN A 155 30.81 -0.31 42.62
C ASN A 155 31.31 0.71 41.57
N ARG A 156 30.40 1.47 40.94
CA ARG A 156 30.72 2.38 39.84
C ARG A 156 31.72 3.48 40.25
N ARG A 157 32.91 3.43 39.67
CA ARG A 157 33.95 4.47 39.79
C ARG A 157 33.87 5.57 38.73
N THR A 158 33.19 5.31 37.61
CA THR A 158 33.07 6.25 36.49
C THR A 158 32.01 7.32 36.75
N ARG A 159 32.33 8.60 36.51
CA ARG A 159 31.36 9.71 36.61
C ARG A 159 30.33 9.65 35.49
N LEU A 160 29.09 10.07 35.77
CA LEU A 160 27.98 10.09 34.80
C LEU A 160 28.34 10.85 33.51
N LYS A 161 29.04 11.99 33.62
CA LYS A 161 29.59 12.75 32.49
C LYS A 161 30.43 11.93 31.52
N MET A 162 31.29 11.06 32.06
CA MET A 162 32.16 10.21 31.26
C MET A 162 31.39 9.10 30.56
N ILE A 163 30.35 8.55 31.21
CA ILE A 163 29.44 7.58 30.60
C ILE A 163 28.67 8.26 29.45
N ALA A 164 28.12 9.45 29.66
CA ALA A 164 27.42 10.20 28.61
C ALA A 164 28.32 10.44 27.38
N LYS A 165 29.58 10.86 27.61
CA LYS A 165 30.59 11.02 26.55
C LYS A 165 30.91 9.71 25.81
N GLN A 166 31.06 8.60 26.54
CA GLN A 166 31.32 7.27 25.96
C GLN A 166 30.21 6.85 24.97
N PHE A 167 28.95 7.16 25.27
CA PHE A 167 27.80 6.80 24.43
C PHE A 167 27.37 7.90 23.46
N GLY A 168 28.09 9.04 23.40
CA GLY A 168 27.78 10.15 22.48
C GLY A 168 26.46 10.87 22.76
N ILE A 169 26.02 10.87 24.02
CA ILE A 169 24.76 11.48 24.49
C ILE A 169 25.03 12.61 25.47
N SER A 170 24.03 13.48 25.69
CA SER A 170 24.13 14.52 26.72
C SER A 170 23.99 13.94 28.13
N GLU A 171 24.57 14.61 29.13
CA GLU A 171 24.38 14.24 30.53
C GLU A 171 22.90 14.25 30.92
N MET A 172 22.12 15.18 30.37
CA MET A 172 20.68 15.23 30.61
C MET A 172 19.97 13.98 30.09
N GLN A 173 20.34 13.49 28.90
CA GLN A 173 19.77 12.26 28.37
C GLN A 173 20.09 11.05 29.27
N LEU A 174 21.28 11.02 29.86
CA LEU A 174 21.67 10.02 30.84
C LEU A 174 20.83 10.11 32.13
N TRP A 175 20.58 11.33 32.64
CA TRP A 175 19.73 11.55 33.81
C TRP A 175 18.28 11.11 33.56
N ARG A 176 17.71 11.41 32.39
CA ARG A 176 16.38 10.94 31.99
C ARG A 176 16.28 9.41 31.90
N ILE A 177 17.37 8.75 31.48
CA ILE A 177 17.45 7.27 31.49
C ILE A 177 17.48 6.74 32.92
N LYS A 178 18.22 7.41 33.80
CA LYS A 178 18.36 7.03 35.22
C LYS A 178 17.05 7.22 35.99
N SER A 179 16.32 8.32 35.76
CA SER A 179 15.03 8.58 36.40
C SER A 179 13.89 7.73 35.84
N GLY A 180 14.08 7.11 34.68
CA GLY A 180 13.04 6.33 33.98
C GLY A 180 12.11 7.18 33.10
N GLU A 181 12.27 8.51 33.08
CA GLU A 181 11.54 9.41 32.17
C GLU A 181 11.70 8.98 30.71
N ASN A 182 12.94 8.62 30.33
CA ASN A 182 13.25 8.01 29.04
C ASN A 182 13.67 6.55 29.23
N TRP A 183 13.19 5.65 28.37
CA TRP A 183 13.53 4.22 28.39
C TRP A 183 13.16 3.51 29.71
N GLY A 184 12.15 3.97 30.43
CA GLY A 184 11.64 3.30 31.64
C GLY A 184 11.23 1.85 31.41
N HIS A 185 10.73 1.52 30.20
CA HIS A 185 10.35 0.16 29.81
C HIS A 185 11.51 -0.84 29.71
N VAL A 186 12.77 -0.38 29.65
CA VAL A 186 13.95 -1.27 29.59
C VAL A 186 14.36 -1.65 31.01
N THR A 187 13.76 -2.72 31.55
CA THR A 187 13.99 -3.15 32.95
C THR A 187 15.05 -4.24 33.08
N ASP A 188 15.31 -5.00 32.02
CA ASP A 188 16.29 -6.07 31.99
C ASP A 188 17.70 -5.51 31.69
N TYR A 189 18.49 -5.25 32.74
CA TYR A 189 19.87 -4.76 32.66
C TYR A 189 20.71 -5.24 33.83
#